data_AF-X1W3A4-F1
#
_entry.id   AF-X1W3A4-F1
#
_cell.length_a   1.000
_cell.length_b   1.000
_cell.length_c   1.000
_cell.angle_alpha   90.00
_cell.angle_beta   90.00
_cell.angle_gamma   90.00
#
_symmetry.space_group_name_H-M   'P 1'
#
loop_
_entity.id
_entity.type
_entity.pdbx_description
1 polymer ?
#
loop_
_entity_poly.entity_id
_entity_poly.type
_entity_poly.pdbx_seq_one_letter_code
_entity_poly.pdbx_strand_id
1 'polypeptide(L)'
;QMTPETTVKKLFVYLNGSPGAGKSYTFIGRKNNVNTALVVVIADGATSGNDVAHDIDYNDHDYWTLIATPAGNPTAREAHWGFVSHKSS
;
A
#
# COMPACT_ATOMS: atom_id res chain seq x y z
N GLN A 1 -7.45 22.03 -17.55
CA GLN A 1 -7.14 20.77 -16.85
C GLN A 1 -7.13 21.11 -15.36
N MET A 2 -8.00 20.50 -14.55
CA MET A 2 -7.89 20.66 -13.10
C MET A 2 -6.64 19.89 -12.68
N THR A 3 -5.63 20.60 -12.22
CA THR A 3 -4.39 20.01 -11.71
C THR A 3 -4.73 19.19 -10.47
N PRO A 4 -4.16 17.98 -10.32
CA PRO A 4 -4.39 17.19 -9.12
C PRO A 4 -3.96 17.97 -7.88
N GLU A 5 -4.74 17.93 -6.81
CA GLU A 5 -4.47 18.78 -5.64
C GLU A 5 -3.32 18.25 -4.79
N THR A 6 -3.13 16.93 -4.77
CA THR A 6 -2.13 16.23 -3.96
C THR A 6 -1.57 15.01 -4.69
N THR A 7 -0.30 14.71 -4.46
CA THR A 7 0.34 13.46 -4.86
C THR A 7 0.53 12.57 -3.64
N VAL A 8 0.11 11.32 -3.75
CA VAL A 8 0.32 10.26 -2.77
C VAL A 8 1.44 9.33 -3.25
N LYS A 9 2.39 9.04 -2.37
CA LYS A 9 3.54 8.18 -2.68
C LYS A 9 4.07 7.45 -1.46
N LYS A 10 5.04 6.58 -1.70
CA LYS A 10 5.77 5.86 -0.65
C LYS A 10 4.82 5.09 0.28
N LEU A 11 3.91 4.29 -0.30
CA LEU A 11 3.07 3.39 0.48
C LEU A 11 3.98 2.49 1.31
N PHE A 12 3.85 2.56 2.63
CA PHE A 12 4.59 1.76 3.59
C PHE A 12 3.61 0.86 4.35
N VAL A 13 3.97 -0.40 4.51
CA VAL A 13 3.20 -1.37 5.30
C VAL A 13 4.12 -2.05 6.30
N TYR A 14 3.63 -2.18 7.54
CA TYR A 14 4.24 -2.93 8.63
C TYR A 14 3.25 -3.97 9.16
N LEU A 15 3.73 -5.18 9.38
CA LEU A 15 3.01 -6.29 9.99
C LEU A 15 3.56 -6.54 11.40
N ASN A 16 2.70 -6.88 12.34
CA ASN A 16 3.09 -7.27 13.70
C ASN A 16 3.82 -8.63 13.80
N GLY A 17 4.22 -9.20 12.67
CA GLY A 17 4.96 -10.46 12.55
C GLY A 17 5.11 -10.88 11.09
N SER A 18 5.98 -11.86 10.82
CA SER A 18 6.24 -12.29 9.44
C SER A 18 5.11 -13.17 8.87
N PRO A 19 4.89 -13.18 7.54
CA PRO A 19 3.93 -14.07 6.88
C PRO A 19 4.24 -15.57 7.03
N GLY A 20 5.53 -15.92 7.10
CA GLY A 20 6.05 -17.29 7.16
C GLY A 20 6.68 -17.75 5.85
N ALA A 21 7.58 -18.74 5.92
CA ALA A 21 8.35 -19.21 4.77
C ALA A 21 7.47 -19.73 3.63
N GLY A 22 7.73 -19.26 2.40
CA GLY A 22 6.95 -19.56 1.20
C GLY A 22 5.60 -18.85 1.13
N LYS A 23 5.36 -17.86 1.99
CA LYS A 23 4.07 -17.17 2.13
C LYS A 23 4.23 -15.66 2.03
N SER A 24 3.15 -14.97 1.66
CA SER A 24 3.19 -13.53 1.50
C SER A 24 1.84 -12.86 1.67
N TYR A 25 1.90 -11.54 1.84
CA TYR A 25 0.81 -10.61 1.60
C TYR A 25 1.21 -9.64 0.50
N THR A 26 0.31 -9.43 -0.47
CA THR A 26 0.39 -8.31 -1.40
C THR A 26 -0.61 -7.25 -0.98
N PHE A 27 -0.12 -6.05 -0.68
CA PHE A 27 -0.92 -4.89 -0.34
C PHE A 27 -0.95 -3.92 -1.51
N ILE A 28 -2.14 -3.42 -1.83
CA ILE A 28 -2.33 -2.44 -2.90
C ILE A 28 -3.12 -1.25 -2.36
N GLY A 29 -2.56 -0.06 -2.54
CA GLY A 29 -3.27 1.19 -2.29
C GLY A 29 -4.40 1.37 -3.31
N ARG A 30 -5.60 1.67 -2.84
CA ARG A 30 -6.79 1.81 -3.67
C ARG A 30 -7.35 3.22 -3.59
N LYS A 31 -7.59 3.81 -4.75
CA LYS A 31 -8.28 5.09 -4.93
C LYS A 31 -9.69 4.82 -5.46
N ASN A 32 -10.72 5.28 -4.77
CA ASN A 32 -12.12 5.07 -5.14
C ASN A 32 -12.43 3.60 -5.46
N ASN A 33 -11.95 2.70 -4.61
CA ASN A 33 -12.08 1.24 -4.76
C ASN A 33 -11.40 0.65 -6.00
N VAL A 34 -10.52 1.39 -6.69
CA VAL A 34 -9.71 0.88 -7.82
C VAL A 34 -8.26 0.72 -7.39
N ASN A 35 -7.64 -0.41 -7.77
CA ASN A 35 -6.22 -0.67 -7.49
C ASN A 35 -5.34 0.36 -8.20
N THR A 36 -4.33 0.86 -7.50
CA THR A 36 -3.33 1.77 -8.05
C THR A 36 -2.00 1.04 -8.31
N ALA A 37 -1.00 1.79 -8.80
CA ALA A 37 0.36 1.26 -8.94
C ALA A 37 1.13 1.17 -7.60
N LEU A 38 0.61 1.73 -6.50
CA LEU A 38 1.25 1.62 -5.19
C LEU A 38 1.05 0.22 -4.62
N VAL A 39 2.11 -0.60 -4.68
CA VAL A 39 2.09 -2.01 -4.31
C VAL A 39 3.22 -2.32 -3.32
N VAL A 40 2.90 -3.06 -2.26
CA VAL A 40 3.87 -3.57 -1.31
C VAL A 40 3.70 -5.07 -1.16
N VAL A 41 4.78 -5.83 -1.35
CA VAL A 41 4.81 -7.27 -1.09
C VAL A 41 5.66 -7.53 0.14
N ILE A 42 5.10 -8.22 1.13
CA ILE A 42 5.81 -8.68 2.32
C ILE A 42 5.76 -10.21 2.32
N ALA A 43 6.92 -10.86 2.31
CA ALA A 43 7.05 -12.31 2.17
C ALA A 43 8.02 -12.91 3.19
N ASP A 44 7.91 -14.23 3.38
CA ASP A 44 8.84 -15.03 4.17
C ASP A 44 9.02 -14.50 5.60
N GLY A 45 10.24 -14.08 5.95
CA GLY A 45 10.61 -13.52 7.24
C GLY A 45 10.45 -12.00 7.34
N ALA A 46 10.09 -11.30 6.26
CA ALA A 46 9.94 -9.85 6.29
C ALA A 46 8.72 -9.43 7.12
N THR A 47 8.82 -8.28 7.77
CA THR A 47 7.73 -7.68 8.57
C THR A 47 7.28 -6.33 8.04
N SER A 48 7.98 -5.78 7.05
CA SER A 48 7.62 -4.51 6.43
C SER A 48 8.06 -4.46 4.98
N GLY A 49 7.53 -3.46 4.27
CA GLY A 49 7.94 -3.13 2.92
C GLY A 49 7.37 -1.77 2.52
N ASN A 50 7.91 -1.21 1.44
CA ASN A 50 7.43 0.04 0.90
C ASN A 50 7.61 0.16 -0.60
N ASP A 51 6.66 0.83 -1.24
CA ASP A 51 6.80 1.30 -2.61
C ASP A 51 7.70 2.55 -2.61
N VAL A 52 8.64 2.66 -3.55
CA VAL A 52 9.49 3.86 -3.74
C VAL A 52 9.45 4.38 -5.17
N ALA A 53 8.70 3.71 -6.04
CA ALA A 53 8.78 3.91 -7.48
C ALA A 53 7.58 4.69 -8.02
N HIS A 54 6.44 4.64 -7.34
CA HIS A 54 5.19 5.16 -7.86
C HIS A 54 4.67 6.35 -7.06
N ASP A 55 4.08 7.27 -7.82
CA ASP A 55 3.35 8.44 -7.36
C ASP A 55 1.94 8.37 -7.96
N ILE A 56 0.92 8.70 -7.18
CA ILE A 56 -0.49 8.66 -7.57
C ILE A 56 -1.14 10.01 -7.29
N ASP A 57 -1.85 10.53 -8.28
CA ASP A 57 -2.63 11.75 -8.15
C ASP A 57 -3.89 11.53 -7.30
N TYR A 58 -4.17 12.49 -6.42
CA TYR A 58 -5.28 12.49 -5.49
C TYR A 58 -5.94 13.87 -5.43
N ASN A 59 -7.26 13.89 -5.46
CA ASN A 59 -8.08 15.09 -5.40
C ASN A 59 -8.99 15.07 -4.16
N ASP A 60 -9.56 16.22 -3.84
CA ASP A 60 -10.65 16.29 -2.88
C ASP A 60 -11.78 15.29 -3.20
N HIS A 61 -12.39 14.74 -2.15
CA HIS A 61 -13.42 13.69 -2.18
C HIS A 61 -13.01 12.32 -2.76
N ASP A 62 -11.76 12.11 -3.18
CA ASP A 62 -11.29 10.76 -3.43
C ASP A 62 -11.27 9.95 -2.11
N TYR A 63 -11.48 8.64 -2.19
CA TYR A 63 -11.35 7.71 -1.07
C TYR A 63 -10.08 6.88 -1.18
N TRP A 64 -9.34 6.78 -0.09
CA TRP A 64 -8.15 5.94 0.00
C TRP A 64 -8.37 4.73 0.90
N THR A 65 -8.13 3.54 0.36
CA THR A 65 -8.27 2.26 1.07
C THR A 65 -7.09 1.34 0.78
N LEU A 66 -6.94 0.26 1.55
CA LEU A 66 -5.93 -0.77 1.32
C LEU A 66 -6.62 -2.11 1.09
N ILE A 67 -6.17 -2.87 0.08
CA ILE A 67 -6.53 -4.29 -0.05
C ILE A 67 -5.31 -5.15 0.29
N ALA A 68 -5.57 -6.29 0.93
CA ALA A 68 -4.57 -7.30 1.25
C ALA A 68 -4.94 -8.61 0.57
N THR A 69 -4.03 -9.15 -0.25
CA THR A 69 -4.18 -10.44 -0.92
C THR A 69 -3.14 -11.41 -0.36
N PRO A 70 -3.55 -12.40 0.45
CA PRO A 70 -2.64 -13.42 0.98
C PRO A 70 -2.30 -14.48 -0.09
N ALA A 71 -1.10 -15.04 -0.03
CA ALA A 71 -0.68 -16.21 -0.79
C ALA A 71 -0.01 -17.27 0.11
N GLY A 72 -0.36 -18.55 -0.09
CA GLY A 72 0.22 -19.66 0.68
C GLY A 72 -0.30 -19.80 2.12
N ASN A 73 -1.49 -19.25 2.42
CA ASN A 73 -2.10 -19.25 3.77
C ASN A 73 -1.13 -18.70 4.83
N PRO A 74 -0.73 -17.42 4.72
CA PRO A 74 0.13 -16.74 5.70
C PRO A 74 -0.52 -16.73 7.07
N THR A 75 0.30 -16.68 8.12
CA THR A 75 -0.23 -16.50 9.47
C THR A 75 -0.90 -15.13 9.56
N ALA A 76 -2.10 -15.05 10.15
CA ALA A 76 -2.82 -13.80 10.32
C ALA A 76 -1.96 -12.75 11.05
N ARG A 77 -1.94 -11.53 10.52
CA ARG A 77 -1.21 -10.37 11.04
C ARG A 77 -2.10 -9.15 11.06
N GLU A 78 -1.78 -8.25 11.97
CA GLU A 78 -2.29 -6.88 11.93
C GLU A 78 -1.40 -6.08 10.98
N ALA A 79 -2.04 -5.32 10.08
CA ALA A 79 -1.35 -4.47 9.12
C ALA A 79 -1.52 -3.00 9.53
N HIS A 80 -0.39 -2.35 9.78
CA HIS A 80 -0.30 -0.90 9.96
C HIS A 80 0.29 -0.30 8.69
N TRP A 81 -0.25 0.82 8.22
CA TRP A 81 0.14 1.35 6.93
C TRP A 81 0.00 2.87 6.88
N GLY A 82 0.72 3.47 5.95
CA GLY A 82 0.72 4.90 5.72
C GLY A 82 1.37 5.25 4.39
N PHE A 83 1.35 6.53 4.06
CA PHE A 83 1.91 7.06 2.82
C PHE A 83 2.33 8.51 3.04
N VAL A 84 3.14 9.03 2.12
CA VAL A 84 3.45 10.46 2.07
C VAL A 84 2.45 11.11 1.13
N SER A 85 1.78 12.16 1.60
CA SER A 85 1.01 13.07 0.77
C SER A 85 1.71 14.43 0.71
N HIS A 86 1.74 15.04 -0.47
CA HIS A 86 2.17 16.43 -0.61
C HIS A 86 1.34 17.14 -1.67
N LYS A 87 1.15 18.44 -1.49
CA LYS A 87 0.51 19.29 -2.48
C LYS A 87 1.23 19.13 -3.83
N SER A 88 0.48 18.97 -4.90
CA SER A 88 1.04 18.94 -6.24
C SER A 88 1.64 20.31 -6.57
N SER A 89 2.81 20.32 -7.20
CA SER A 89 3.53 21.54 -7.60
C SER A 89 2.82 22.31 -8.71
#